data_AF-A0A1U7MQZ5-F1
#
_entry.id   AF-A0A1U7MQZ5-F1
#
_cell.length_a   1.000
_cell.length_b   1.000
_cell.length_c   1.000
_cell.angle_alpha   90.00
_cell.angle_beta   90.00
_cell.angle_gamma   90.00
#
_symmetry.space_group_name_H-M   'P 1'
#
loop_
_entity.id
_entity.type
_entity.pdbx_description
1 polymer ?
#
loop_
_entity_poly.entity_id
_entity_poly.type
_entity_poly.pdbx_seq_one_letter_code
_entity_poly.pdbx_strand_id
1 'polypeptide(L)'
;MGVVRPVRATAVLVLLGALGVTGCSSTGTPDPGTGTTPDPSASPGPAEDATAGDGRGTDTDTDDAGTAGGGATEDAPTTGGTTVDPAVPPELDVEVVLDGLAIPWDVAPRPDGTVLVTERGGRLLAHRDGLTQEVATDLDHLFASGEAGLMGLAVEEDTVYLCHAWAPPDGPGDVRVTAHTLTEDLTSAALQDVVVDGIPLTSGRHSGCRLLLQDDGTLLVGTGDAADEANPQDLDSLGGKVLHVRTDGGAADPASAPPGADPRILTYGHRNVQGLAEQPGTGEIFSVEHGPAVDDEVNVLEPGANYGWAPARATTRVCR
;
A
#
# COMPACT_ATOMS: atom_id res chain seq x y z
N MET A 1 -27.66 -34.36 19.09
CA MET A 1 -26.91 -34.17 17.83
C MET A 1 -27.36 -32.85 17.23
N GLY A 2 -26.64 -31.77 17.53
CA GLY A 2 -26.92 -30.45 16.96
C GLY A 2 -26.32 -30.40 15.56
N VAL A 3 -27.16 -30.16 14.56
CA VAL A 3 -26.71 -29.93 13.18
C VAL A 3 -26.05 -28.56 13.16
N VAL A 4 -24.71 -28.53 13.11
CA VAL A 4 -23.96 -27.33 12.77
C VAL A 4 -24.23 -27.06 11.29
N ARG A 5 -25.00 -26.01 11.00
CA ARG A 5 -25.15 -25.54 9.63
C ARG A 5 -23.84 -24.85 9.22
N PRO A 6 -23.30 -25.13 8.02
CA PRO A 6 -22.14 -24.41 7.54
C PRO A 6 -22.50 -22.92 7.42
N VAL A 7 -21.72 -22.08 8.09
CA VAL A 7 -21.73 -20.64 7.87
C VAL A 7 -21.11 -20.42 6.49
N ARG A 8 -21.89 -19.96 5.52
CA ARG A 8 -21.35 -19.42 4.28
C ARG A 8 -20.77 -18.05 4.61
N ALA A 9 -19.45 -17.95 4.70
CA ALA A 9 -18.78 -16.67 4.74
C ALA A 9 -18.70 -16.16 3.29
N THR A 10 -19.42 -15.09 2.99
CA THR A 10 -19.27 -14.37 1.72
C THR A 10 -18.17 -13.33 1.91
N ALA A 11 -17.02 -13.53 1.27
CA ALA A 11 -15.97 -12.52 1.19
C ALA A 11 -16.05 -11.87 -0.20
N VAL A 12 -16.13 -10.54 -0.25
CA VAL A 12 -16.03 -9.78 -1.51
C VAL A 12 -14.56 -9.47 -1.72
N LEU A 13 -13.97 -10.02 -2.78
CA LEU A 13 -12.57 -9.82 -3.15
C LEU A 13 -12.50 -9.08 -4.49
N VAL A 14 -11.75 -7.98 -4.53
CA VAL A 14 -11.40 -7.32 -5.79
C VAL A 14 -10.15 -7.98 -6.34
N LEU A 15 -10.26 -8.63 -7.49
CA LEU A 15 -9.12 -9.23 -8.19
C LEU A 15 -8.61 -8.25 -9.27
N LEU A 16 -7.44 -7.65 -9.03
CA LEU A 16 -6.73 -6.83 -10.02
C LEU A 16 -5.88 -7.74 -10.92
N GLY A 17 -6.20 -7.78 -12.22
CA GLY A 17 -5.45 -8.58 -13.19
C GLY A 17 -4.07 -8.01 -13.49
N ALA A 18 -3.02 -8.81 -13.31
CA ALA A 18 -1.66 -8.47 -13.74
C ALA A 18 -1.54 -8.58 -15.27
N LEU A 19 -1.16 -7.49 -15.96
CA LEU A 19 -0.80 -7.54 -17.38
C LEU A 19 0.57 -8.21 -17.55
N GLY A 20 0.60 -9.42 -18.09
CA GLY A 20 1.82 -10.10 -18.53
C GLY A 20 2.34 -9.50 -19.84
N VAL A 21 3.54 -8.89 -19.81
CA VAL A 21 4.21 -8.41 -21.03
C VAL A 21 4.94 -9.60 -21.69
N THR A 22 4.45 -10.05 -22.84
CA THR A 22 5.10 -11.07 -23.65
C THR A 22 6.06 -10.40 -24.64
N GLY A 23 7.36 -10.71 -24.54
CA GLY A 23 8.39 -10.25 -25.46
C GLY A 23 8.38 -11.03 -26.77
N CYS A 24 8.44 -10.32 -27.90
CA CYS A 24 8.75 -10.90 -29.21
C CYS A 24 10.09 -10.37 -29.70
N SER A 25 11.03 -11.27 -29.95
CA SER A 25 12.32 -10.99 -30.60
C SER A 25 12.14 -10.94 -32.12
N SER A 26 12.85 -10.05 -32.80
CA SER A 26 13.16 -10.22 -34.22
C SER A 26 14.58 -9.74 -34.55
N THR A 27 15.24 -10.54 -35.37
CA THR A 27 16.61 -10.44 -35.87
C THR A 27 16.61 -9.83 -37.28
N GLY A 28 17.57 -8.97 -37.62
CA GLY A 28 17.85 -8.59 -39.02
C GLY A 28 18.86 -7.44 -39.19
N THR A 29 20.00 -7.74 -39.82
CA THR A 29 21.22 -6.95 -40.12
C THR A 29 21.05 -5.92 -41.29
N PRO A 30 22.06 -5.07 -41.66
CA PRO A 30 21.85 -3.66 -42.07
C PRO A 30 22.36 -3.26 -43.48
N ASP A 31 22.32 -1.93 -43.77
CA ASP A 31 23.15 -1.09 -44.69
C ASP A 31 22.47 -0.51 -45.97
N PRO A 32 22.96 0.56 -46.66
CA PRO A 32 23.64 1.84 -46.30
C PRO A 32 22.85 3.12 -46.71
N GLY A 33 23.29 4.29 -46.24
CA GLY A 33 22.56 5.57 -46.32
C GLY A 33 22.78 6.53 -47.50
N THR A 34 22.35 7.78 -47.30
CA THR A 34 22.83 9.05 -47.90
C THR A 34 22.06 10.21 -47.24
N GLY A 35 22.75 11.27 -46.84
CA GLY A 35 22.20 12.35 -46.01
C GLY A 35 21.82 13.62 -46.76
N THR A 36 21.13 14.54 -46.08
CA THR A 36 21.32 16.01 -46.14
C THR A 36 20.56 16.69 -44.98
N THR A 37 21.13 17.77 -44.46
CA THR A 37 20.75 18.59 -43.26
C THR A 37 19.72 19.72 -43.58
N PRO A 38 19.35 20.64 -42.66
CA PRO A 38 18.35 20.51 -41.58
C PRO A 38 17.26 21.62 -41.60
N ASP A 39 16.16 21.46 -40.87
CA ASP A 39 15.22 22.56 -40.52
C ASP A 39 14.63 22.30 -39.11
N PRO A 40 14.53 23.29 -38.19
CA PRO A 40 14.31 23.04 -36.76
C PRO A 40 12.86 23.32 -36.35
N SER A 41 12.16 22.30 -35.82
CA SER A 41 11.03 22.50 -34.90
C SER A 41 10.61 21.17 -34.27
N ALA A 42 10.29 21.22 -32.97
CA ALA A 42 9.57 20.23 -32.14
C ALA A 42 10.38 19.31 -31.20
N SER A 43 10.07 19.52 -29.90
CA SER A 43 10.04 18.65 -28.70
C SER A 43 11.15 17.63 -28.38
N PRO A 44 11.62 17.56 -27.12
CA PRO A 44 12.54 16.53 -26.69
C PRO A 44 11.79 15.26 -26.23
N GLY A 45 12.02 14.16 -26.94
CA GLY A 45 11.95 12.79 -26.44
C GLY A 45 13.34 12.29 -25.99
N PRO A 46 13.42 11.06 -25.47
CA PRO A 46 14.37 10.66 -24.43
C PRO A 46 15.77 10.34 -24.96
N ALA A 47 16.79 10.60 -24.13
CA ALA A 47 18.16 10.21 -24.42
C ALA A 47 18.41 8.76 -23.97
N GLU A 48 18.73 7.90 -24.93
CA GLU A 48 19.43 6.64 -24.71
C GLU A 48 20.95 6.87 -24.61
N ASP A 49 21.54 6.08 -23.72
CA ASP A 49 22.81 5.35 -23.80
C ASP A 49 24.05 5.97 -24.45
N ALA A 50 25.14 5.96 -23.69
CA ALA A 50 26.51 6.12 -24.17
C ALA A 50 27.35 4.96 -23.64
N THR A 51 27.69 4.02 -24.52
CA THR A 51 28.69 2.98 -24.30
C THR A 51 30.07 3.45 -24.80
N ALA A 52 31.12 3.17 -24.02
CA ALA A 52 32.33 2.42 -24.43
C ALA A 52 33.51 2.70 -23.49
N GLY A 53 34.11 1.63 -22.97
CA GLY A 53 35.36 1.66 -22.22
C GLY A 53 35.74 0.27 -21.72
N ASP A 54 36.17 -0.60 -22.63
CA ASP A 54 36.72 -1.93 -22.37
C ASP A 54 38.04 -1.85 -21.56
N GLY A 55 38.24 -2.80 -20.65
CA GLY A 55 39.33 -2.83 -19.68
C GLY A 55 39.43 -4.19 -19.00
N ARG A 56 39.71 -5.22 -19.78
CA ARG A 56 39.97 -6.59 -19.36
C ARG A 56 41.28 -6.67 -18.55
N GLY A 57 41.18 -7.00 -17.26
CA GLY A 57 42.30 -7.36 -16.39
C GLY A 57 42.08 -8.75 -15.80
N THR A 58 42.82 -9.74 -16.29
CA THR A 58 42.96 -11.08 -15.72
C THR A 58 44.00 -11.04 -14.61
N ASP A 59 43.68 -11.52 -13.41
CA ASP A 59 44.69 -12.06 -12.50
C ASP A 59 44.14 -13.31 -11.81
N THR A 60 44.72 -14.43 -12.24
CA THR A 60 44.78 -15.69 -11.51
C THR A 60 45.88 -15.57 -10.47
N ASP A 61 45.64 -16.00 -9.23
CA ASP A 61 46.66 -16.70 -8.47
C ASP A 61 46.06 -17.62 -7.40
N THR A 62 46.77 -18.73 -7.26
CA THR A 62 46.44 -20.04 -6.70
C THR A 62 46.61 -20.17 -5.18
N ASP A 63 45.83 -21.11 -4.63
CA ASP A 63 46.12 -22.08 -3.57
C ASP A 63 47.00 -21.69 -2.36
N ASP A 64 46.42 -21.80 -1.16
CA ASP A 64 47.10 -22.49 -0.06
C ASP A 64 46.10 -23.30 0.79
N ALA A 65 46.44 -24.57 0.98
CA ALA A 65 45.70 -25.54 1.76
C ALA A 65 46.51 -25.87 3.01
N GLY A 66 45.92 -25.77 4.21
CA GLY A 66 46.69 -26.01 5.43
C GLY A 66 45.93 -26.10 6.74
N THR A 67 45.37 -27.30 6.98
CA THR A 67 45.39 -28.02 8.27
C THR A 67 44.25 -27.82 9.28
N ALA A 68 43.78 -28.99 9.71
CA ALA A 68 42.72 -29.30 10.64
C ALA A 68 42.96 -28.86 12.09
N GLY A 69 41.86 -28.53 12.76
CA GLY A 69 41.73 -28.49 14.21
C GLY A 69 40.34 -28.98 14.60
N GLY A 70 40.27 -30.17 15.21
CA GLY A 70 39.03 -30.75 15.73
C GLY A 70 38.48 -29.94 16.89
N GLY A 71 37.21 -29.55 16.78
CA GLY A 71 36.41 -28.96 17.85
C GLY A 71 35.13 -29.77 18.00
N ALA A 72 34.80 -30.12 19.23
CA ALA A 72 33.74 -31.03 19.63
C ALA A 72 32.35 -30.62 19.09
N THR A 73 31.60 -31.60 18.60
CA THR A 73 30.18 -31.49 18.33
C THR A 73 29.43 -31.45 19.67
N GLU A 74 28.96 -30.27 20.08
CA GLU A 74 27.90 -30.16 21.08
C GLU A 74 26.58 -30.58 20.43
N ASP A 75 25.96 -31.63 20.99
CA ASP A 75 24.60 -32.08 20.67
C ASP A 75 23.62 -30.96 21.06
N ALA A 76 23.19 -30.16 20.08
CA ALA A 76 22.04 -29.29 20.24
C ALA A 76 20.77 -30.15 20.30
N PRO A 77 19.87 -29.95 21.28
CA PRO A 77 18.65 -30.74 21.38
C PRO A 77 17.80 -30.44 20.14
N THR A 78 17.58 -31.46 19.32
CA THR A 78 16.66 -31.38 18.18
C THR A 78 15.26 -31.30 18.75
N THR A 79 14.72 -30.09 18.89
CA THR A 79 13.30 -29.86 19.11
C THR A 79 12.58 -30.47 17.90
N GLY A 80 11.91 -31.60 18.12
CA GLY A 80 11.05 -32.22 17.12
C GLY A 80 9.92 -31.25 16.77
N GLY A 81 10.15 -30.40 15.77
CA GLY A 81 9.10 -29.61 15.15
C GLY A 81 8.11 -30.58 14.54
N THR A 82 6.91 -30.66 15.13
CA THR A 82 5.77 -31.27 14.47
C THR A 82 5.60 -30.53 13.14
N THR A 83 5.93 -31.20 12.04
CA THR A 83 5.57 -30.75 10.70
C THR A 83 4.04 -30.76 10.64
N VAL A 84 3.43 -29.59 10.83
CA VAL A 84 2.02 -29.40 10.51
C VAL A 84 1.97 -29.52 9.00
N ASP A 85 1.34 -30.59 8.48
CA ASP A 85 1.05 -30.68 7.05
C ASP A 85 0.33 -29.38 6.65
N PRO A 86 0.79 -28.68 5.59
CA PRO A 86 0.10 -27.48 5.14
C PRO A 86 -1.33 -27.89 4.81
N ALA A 87 -2.30 -27.29 5.52
CA ALA A 87 -3.70 -27.51 5.25
C ALA A 87 -3.94 -27.22 3.76
N VAL A 88 -4.54 -28.17 3.05
CA VAL A 88 -5.00 -27.91 1.68
C VAL A 88 -5.98 -26.74 1.76
N PRO A 89 -5.70 -25.61 1.09
CA PRO A 89 -6.61 -24.48 1.14
C PRO A 89 -7.98 -24.90 0.61
N PRO A 90 -9.08 -24.38 1.18
CA PRO A 90 -10.42 -24.75 0.72
C PRO A 90 -10.60 -24.35 -0.74
N GLU A 91 -11.38 -25.14 -1.48
CA GLU A 91 -11.86 -24.73 -2.80
C GLU A 91 -12.79 -23.51 -2.62
N LEU A 92 -12.58 -22.48 -3.43
CA LEU A 92 -13.37 -21.25 -3.41
C LEU A 92 -14.37 -21.25 -4.57
N ASP A 93 -15.64 -21.03 -4.26
CA ASP A 93 -16.65 -20.67 -5.26
C ASP A 93 -16.55 -19.16 -5.53
N VAL A 94 -16.19 -18.77 -6.75
CA VAL A 94 -15.97 -17.37 -7.13
C VAL A 94 -17.07 -16.90 -8.08
N GLU A 95 -17.69 -15.77 -7.75
CA GLU A 95 -18.71 -15.10 -8.57
C GLU A 95 -18.28 -13.65 -8.87
N VAL A 96 -18.49 -13.21 -10.10
CA VAL A 96 -18.25 -11.82 -10.50
C VAL A 96 -19.46 -10.98 -10.09
N VAL A 97 -19.27 -10.12 -9.08
CA VAL A 97 -20.29 -9.17 -8.62
C VAL A 97 -20.30 -7.89 -9.47
N LEU A 98 -19.12 -7.42 -9.85
CA LEU A 98 -18.93 -6.20 -10.64
C LEU A 98 -17.74 -6.36 -11.58
N ASP A 99 -17.91 -5.94 -12.83
CA ASP A 99 -16.86 -5.92 -13.85
C ASP A 99 -16.78 -4.55 -14.55
N GLY A 100 -15.91 -4.44 -15.56
CA GLY A 100 -15.73 -3.19 -16.31
C GLY A 100 -15.03 -2.07 -15.54
N LEU A 101 -14.43 -2.40 -14.41
CA LEU A 101 -13.65 -1.49 -13.58
C LEU A 101 -12.31 -1.14 -14.28
N ALA A 102 -11.89 0.12 -14.15
CA ALA A 102 -10.65 0.64 -14.72
C ALA A 102 -9.44 0.29 -13.84
N ILE A 103 -9.34 0.87 -12.64
CA ILE A 103 -8.31 0.57 -11.63
C ILE A 103 -8.99 0.59 -10.25
N PRO A 104 -9.76 -0.45 -9.90
CA PRO A 104 -10.41 -0.51 -8.59
C PRO A 104 -9.36 -0.59 -7.49
N TRP A 105 -9.59 0.11 -6.38
CA TRP A 105 -8.64 0.21 -5.28
C TRP A 105 -9.16 -0.47 -4.02
N ASP A 106 -10.34 -0.06 -3.54
CA ASP A 106 -10.91 -0.58 -2.30
C ASP A 106 -12.41 -0.87 -2.46
N VAL A 107 -12.94 -1.70 -1.57
CA VAL A 107 -14.33 -2.15 -1.57
C VAL A 107 -14.90 -2.14 -0.15
N ALA A 108 -16.10 -1.59 0.01
CA ALA A 108 -16.80 -1.54 1.29
C ALA A 108 -18.26 -2.02 1.15
N PRO A 109 -18.57 -3.26 1.57
CA PRO A 109 -19.94 -3.75 1.67
C PRO A 109 -20.71 -3.04 2.80
N ARG A 110 -22.02 -2.86 2.60
CA ARG A 110 -22.95 -2.30 3.58
C ARG A 110 -24.02 -3.34 3.97
N PRO A 111 -24.63 -3.23 5.17
CA PRO A 111 -25.68 -4.17 5.62
C PRO A 111 -26.93 -4.21 4.72
N ASP A 112 -27.19 -3.13 3.97
CA ASP A 112 -28.31 -3.03 3.03
C ASP A 112 -28.03 -3.67 1.66
N GLY A 113 -26.88 -4.35 1.51
CA GLY A 113 -26.47 -5.02 0.28
C GLY A 113 -25.77 -4.12 -0.74
N THR A 114 -25.59 -2.82 -0.44
CA THR A 114 -24.72 -1.98 -1.27
C THR A 114 -23.27 -2.39 -1.14
N VAL A 115 -22.56 -2.36 -2.26
CA VAL A 115 -21.11 -2.43 -2.32
C VAL A 115 -20.61 -1.12 -2.89
N LEU A 116 -19.80 -0.38 -2.11
CA LEU A 116 -19.08 0.79 -2.59
C LEU A 116 -17.70 0.36 -3.10
N VAL A 117 -17.24 0.95 -4.20
CA VAL A 117 -15.92 0.67 -4.80
C VAL A 117 -15.26 1.99 -5.17
N THR A 118 -14.02 2.19 -4.72
CA THR A 118 -13.18 3.28 -5.23
C THR A 118 -12.40 2.80 -6.44
N GLU A 119 -12.24 3.66 -7.43
CA GLU A 119 -11.26 3.49 -8.49
C GLU A 119 -10.25 4.61 -8.44
N ARG A 120 -8.96 4.24 -8.56
CA ARG A 120 -7.81 5.14 -8.40
C ARG A 120 -7.92 6.42 -9.23
N GLY A 121 -8.54 6.33 -10.39
CA GLY A 121 -8.77 7.48 -11.28
C GLY A 121 -9.75 8.54 -10.76
N GLY A 122 -10.41 8.32 -9.62
CA GLY A 122 -11.29 9.30 -8.99
C GLY A 122 -12.78 9.00 -9.07
N ARG A 123 -13.17 7.74 -9.28
CA ARG A 123 -14.59 7.35 -9.28
C ARG A 123 -14.93 6.60 -8.00
N LEU A 124 -15.99 7.05 -7.32
CA LEU A 124 -16.69 6.26 -6.32
C LEU A 124 -17.89 5.62 -6.99
N LEU A 125 -17.97 4.29 -6.97
CA LEU A 125 -19.07 3.53 -7.54
C LEU A 125 -19.92 2.94 -6.41
N ALA A 126 -21.23 2.88 -6.62
CA ALA A 126 -22.15 2.15 -5.77
C ALA A 126 -22.86 1.08 -6.59
N HIS A 127 -22.78 -0.16 -6.12
CA HIS A 127 -23.48 -1.31 -6.67
C HIS A 127 -24.57 -1.77 -5.69
N ARG A 128 -25.82 -1.87 -6.14
CA ARG A 128 -26.96 -2.41 -5.36
C ARG A 128 -27.93 -3.10 -6.32
N ASP A 129 -28.40 -4.29 -5.96
CA ASP A 129 -29.43 -5.04 -6.71
C ASP A 129 -29.12 -5.22 -8.21
N GLY A 130 -27.85 -5.45 -8.56
CA GLY A 130 -27.40 -5.64 -9.95
C GLY A 130 -27.25 -4.34 -10.75
N LEU A 131 -27.47 -3.18 -10.14
CA LEU A 131 -27.28 -1.87 -10.74
C LEU A 131 -26.03 -1.21 -10.17
N THR A 132 -25.21 -0.65 -11.06
CA THR A 132 -24.03 0.14 -10.70
C THR A 132 -24.23 1.57 -11.16
N GLN A 133 -23.93 2.53 -10.29
CA GLN A 133 -23.88 3.95 -10.63
C GLN A 133 -22.63 4.60 -10.04
N GLU A 134 -22.19 5.68 -10.68
CA GLU A 134 -21.18 6.56 -10.12
C GLU A 134 -21.84 7.48 -9.09
N VAL A 135 -21.22 7.57 -7.91
CA VAL A 135 -21.60 8.51 -6.86
C VAL A 135 -20.86 9.81 -7.14
N ALA A 136 -21.59 10.89 -7.38
CA ALA A 136 -20.97 12.21 -7.53
C ALA A 136 -20.30 12.62 -6.21
N THR A 137 -18.98 12.75 -6.22
CA THR A 137 -18.17 13.09 -5.03
C THR A 137 -17.29 14.28 -5.35
N ASP A 138 -17.21 15.23 -4.42
CA ASP A 138 -16.27 16.34 -4.53
C ASP A 138 -14.84 15.84 -4.25
N LEU A 139 -14.08 15.68 -5.34
CA LEU A 139 -12.68 15.30 -5.35
C LEU A 139 -11.85 16.34 -6.09
N ASP A 140 -12.22 17.62 -5.95
CA ASP A 140 -11.47 18.72 -6.57
C ASP A 140 -9.98 18.61 -6.24
N HIS A 141 -9.16 18.79 -7.27
CA HIS A 141 -7.69 18.64 -7.20
C HIS A 141 -7.19 17.25 -6.81
N LEU A 142 -7.96 16.19 -7.10
CA LEU A 142 -7.47 14.82 -7.00
C LEU A 142 -6.15 14.66 -7.77
N PHE A 143 -5.14 14.13 -7.08
CA PHE A 143 -3.86 13.79 -7.66
C PHE A 143 -3.83 12.30 -7.99
N ALA A 144 -3.95 11.95 -9.28
CA ALA A 144 -3.86 10.57 -9.75
C ALA A 144 -2.57 10.33 -10.56
N SER A 145 -1.54 9.81 -9.90
CA SER A 145 -0.25 9.49 -10.51
C SER A 145 0.48 8.42 -9.70
N GLY A 146 1.23 7.55 -10.37
CA GLY A 146 1.97 6.47 -9.69
C GLY A 146 1.00 5.51 -9.01
N GLU A 147 1.11 5.33 -7.70
CA GLU A 147 0.20 4.57 -6.84
C GLU A 147 -0.96 5.44 -6.32
N ALA A 148 -0.80 6.76 -6.31
CA ALA A 148 -1.75 7.70 -5.75
C ALA A 148 -3.01 7.93 -6.62
N GLY A 149 -4.09 8.30 -5.95
CA GLY A 149 -5.39 8.62 -6.53
C GLY A 149 -6.49 8.58 -5.48
N LEU A 150 -7.70 8.16 -5.85
CA LEU A 150 -8.75 7.79 -4.91
C LEU A 150 -8.55 6.33 -4.45
N MET A 151 -8.20 6.15 -3.18
CA MET A 151 -7.66 4.89 -2.66
C MET A 151 -8.57 4.27 -1.60
N GLY A 152 -8.19 4.35 -0.32
CA GLY A 152 -8.88 3.66 0.77
C GLY A 152 -10.33 4.13 0.95
N LEU A 153 -11.15 3.18 1.40
CA LEU A 153 -12.58 3.36 1.59
C LEU A 153 -13.00 2.73 2.92
N ALA A 154 -13.74 3.47 3.73
CA ALA A 154 -14.50 2.92 4.84
C ALA A 154 -15.90 3.55 4.86
N VAL A 155 -16.87 2.84 5.45
CA VAL A 155 -18.26 3.30 5.49
C VAL A 155 -18.91 2.94 6.83
N GLU A 156 -19.58 3.91 7.43
CA GLU A 156 -20.44 3.75 8.60
C GLU A 156 -21.78 4.38 8.30
N GLU A 157 -22.88 3.60 8.34
CA GLU A 157 -24.22 4.10 8.03
C GLU A 157 -24.29 4.81 6.65
N ASP A 158 -24.45 6.14 6.63
CA ASP A 158 -24.44 7.02 5.46
C ASP A 158 -23.15 7.84 5.33
N THR A 159 -22.21 7.72 6.26
CA THR A 159 -20.90 8.38 6.21
C THR A 159 -19.87 7.51 5.49
N VAL A 160 -19.24 8.08 4.48
CA VAL A 160 -18.17 7.46 3.69
C VAL A 160 -16.87 8.19 3.97
N TYR A 161 -15.86 7.44 4.39
CA TYR A 161 -14.50 7.92 4.54
C TYR A 161 -13.69 7.55 3.31
N LEU A 162 -13.09 8.55 2.67
CA LEU A 162 -12.27 8.38 1.48
C LEU A 162 -10.85 8.81 1.78
N CYS A 163 -9.90 7.91 1.56
CA CYS A 163 -8.49 8.25 1.58
C CYS A 163 -8.03 8.51 0.14
N HIS A 164 -7.49 9.69 -0.14
CA HIS A 164 -7.08 10.08 -1.48
C HIS A 164 -5.90 11.05 -1.49
N ALA A 165 -5.18 11.10 -2.60
CA ALA A 165 -4.15 12.11 -2.83
C ALA A 165 -4.75 13.39 -3.42
N TRP A 166 -4.29 14.54 -2.94
CA TRP A 166 -4.80 15.86 -3.28
C TRP A 166 -3.62 16.79 -3.57
N ALA A 167 -3.66 17.49 -4.70
CA ALA A 167 -2.59 18.42 -5.10
C ALA A 167 -3.19 19.69 -5.74
N PRO A 168 -3.27 20.80 -4.98
CA PRO A 168 -3.78 22.06 -5.50
C PRO A 168 -2.73 22.71 -6.41
N PRO A 169 -3.13 23.62 -7.32
CA PRO A 169 -2.20 24.28 -8.22
C PRO A 169 -1.15 25.15 -7.51
N ASP A 170 -1.49 25.74 -6.36
CA ASP A 170 -0.71 26.79 -5.69
C ASP A 170 -0.21 26.41 -4.28
N GLY A 171 -0.12 25.11 -3.95
CA GLY A 171 0.27 24.67 -2.62
C GLY A 171 0.88 23.26 -2.58
N PRO A 172 1.48 22.85 -1.44
CA PRO A 172 1.89 21.47 -1.28
C PRO A 172 0.65 20.57 -1.28
N GLY A 173 0.75 19.44 -1.98
CA GLY A 173 -0.23 18.37 -1.91
C GLY A 173 0.03 17.43 -0.74
N ASP A 174 -0.95 16.60 -0.43
CA ASP A 174 -0.87 15.56 0.58
C ASP A 174 -1.72 14.34 0.19
N VAL A 175 -1.57 13.27 0.95
CA VAL A 175 -2.60 12.25 1.10
C VAL A 175 -3.48 12.67 2.26
N ARG A 176 -4.79 12.47 2.14
CA ARG A 176 -5.76 12.88 3.15
C ARG A 176 -6.93 11.92 3.25
N VAL A 177 -7.60 11.96 4.40
CA VAL A 177 -8.86 11.27 4.67
C VAL A 177 -9.96 12.31 4.77
N THR A 178 -11.00 12.16 3.96
CA THR A 178 -12.18 13.04 3.97
C THR A 178 -13.43 12.25 4.33
N ALA A 179 -14.35 12.89 5.05
CA ALA A 179 -15.65 12.33 5.41
C ALA A 179 -16.73 12.93 4.51
N HIS A 180 -17.61 12.08 3.97
CA HIS A 180 -18.67 12.47 3.06
C HIS A 180 -20.00 11.87 3.50
N THR A 181 -21.10 12.60 3.33
CA THR A 181 -22.45 12.08 3.55
C THR A 181 -23.03 11.58 2.24
N LEU A 182 -23.26 10.27 2.14
CA LEU A 182 -23.83 9.59 0.98
C LEU A 182 -25.35 9.71 0.98
N THR A 183 -25.93 10.12 -0.15
CA THR A 183 -27.39 10.19 -0.30
C THR A 183 -28.02 8.79 -0.32
N GLU A 184 -29.26 8.67 0.18
CA GLU A 184 -29.98 7.39 0.21
C GLU A 184 -30.15 6.74 -1.18
N ASP A 185 -30.26 7.56 -2.23
CA ASP A 185 -30.38 7.13 -3.63
C ASP A 185 -29.02 6.78 -4.29
N LEU A 186 -27.92 6.93 -3.54
CA LEU A 186 -26.54 6.64 -3.94
C LEU A 186 -26.07 7.45 -5.16
N THR A 187 -26.65 8.63 -5.39
CA THR A 187 -26.28 9.48 -6.53
C THR A 187 -25.18 10.48 -6.21
N SER A 188 -24.99 10.83 -4.93
CA SER A 188 -23.96 11.79 -4.51
C SER A 188 -23.45 11.54 -3.09
N ALA A 189 -22.22 11.96 -2.84
CA ALA A 189 -21.60 12.00 -1.52
C ALA A 189 -21.03 13.40 -1.30
N ALA A 190 -21.59 14.12 -0.33
CA ALA A 190 -21.23 15.51 -0.06
C ALA A 190 -20.12 15.59 1.00
N LEU A 191 -19.01 16.25 0.68
CA LEU A 191 -17.90 16.50 1.61
C LEU A 191 -18.42 17.19 2.88
N GLN A 192 -18.11 16.60 4.03
CA GLN A 192 -18.43 17.15 5.35
C GLN A 192 -17.18 17.73 6.01
N ASP A 193 -16.09 16.97 6.02
CA ASP A 193 -14.87 17.34 6.74
C ASP A 193 -13.61 16.70 6.17
N VAL A 194 -12.47 17.28 6.51
CA VAL A 194 -11.14 16.68 6.30
C VAL A 194 -10.69 16.09 7.65
N VAL A 195 -10.76 14.77 7.77
CA VAL A 195 -10.47 14.04 9.02
C VAL A 195 -8.97 13.99 9.28
N VAL A 196 -8.18 13.72 8.24
CA VAL A 196 -6.71 13.71 8.34
C VAL A 196 -6.15 14.38 7.09
N ASP A 197 -5.27 15.35 7.27
CA ASP A 197 -4.48 15.97 6.20
C ASP A 197 -2.98 15.88 6.54
N GLY A 198 -2.14 16.36 5.62
CA GLY A 198 -0.70 16.46 5.85
C GLY A 198 0.06 15.13 5.82
N ILE A 199 -0.55 14.03 5.36
CA ILE A 199 0.21 12.80 5.06
C ILE A 199 1.08 13.10 3.83
N PRO A 200 2.40 12.90 3.88
CA PRO A 200 3.28 13.34 2.81
C PRO A 200 2.90 12.78 1.43
N LEU A 201 3.01 13.62 0.40
CA LEU A 201 2.85 13.26 -1.00
C LEU A 201 4.04 13.79 -1.81
N THR A 202 4.63 12.94 -2.64
CA THR A 202 5.73 13.32 -3.54
C THR A 202 5.37 13.04 -5.01
N SER A 203 5.85 11.93 -5.58
CA SER A 203 5.61 11.48 -6.96
C SER A 203 4.31 10.66 -7.10
N GLY A 204 3.64 10.37 -5.98
CA GLY A 204 2.56 9.40 -5.89
C GLY A 204 3.02 7.96 -5.63
N ARG A 205 4.28 7.75 -5.28
CA ARG A 205 4.78 6.46 -4.78
C ARG A 205 4.62 6.37 -3.27
N HIS A 206 4.32 5.17 -2.79
CA HIS A 206 4.17 4.86 -1.38
C HIS A 206 3.18 5.77 -0.66
N SER A 207 1.95 5.82 -1.20
CA SER A 207 0.87 6.63 -0.62
C SER A 207 0.16 5.94 0.54
N GLY A 208 0.36 4.63 0.72
CA GLY A 208 -0.40 3.80 1.67
C GLY A 208 -1.90 3.97 1.44
N CYS A 209 -2.56 4.67 2.36
CA CYS A 209 -3.94 5.13 2.27
C CYS A 209 -4.97 4.03 2.55
N ARG A 210 -4.65 3.09 3.44
CA ARG A 210 -5.59 2.06 3.88
C ARG A 210 -6.41 2.56 5.06
N LEU A 211 -7.72 2.37 5.00
CA LEU A 211 -8.64 2.68 6.11
C LEU A 211 -9.13 1.38 6.77
N LEU A 212 -9.26 1.41 8.09
CA LEU A 212 -9.98 0.42 8.87
C LEU A 212 -10.81 1.16 9.93
N LEU A 213 -12.13 1.18 9.74
CA LEU A 213 -13.07 1.67 10.75
C LEU A 213 -13.26 0.59 11.81
N GLN A 214 -13.12 0.97 13.07
CA GLN A 214 -13.27 0.10 14.22
C GLN A 214 -14.68 0.20 14.82
N ASP A 215 -15.10 -0.84 15.54
CA ASP A 215 -16.43 -0.92 16.17
C ASP A 215 -16.70 0.19 17.21
N ASP A 216 -15.65 0.86 17.70
CA ASP A 216 -15.76 1.99 18.63
C ASP A 216 -15.93 3.36 17.92
N GLY A 217 -16.04 3.35 16.59
CA GLY A 217 -16.20 4.55 15.77
C GLY A 217 -14.88 5.31 15.52
N THR A 218 -13.73 4.70 15.81
CA THR A 218 -12.42 5.26 15.46
C THR A 218 -11.89 4.68 14.15
N LEU A 219 -10.89 5.33 13.56
CA LEU A 219 -10.28 4.97 12.29
C LEU A 219 -8.80 4.68 12.49
N LEU A 220 -8.35 3.54 11.95
CA LEU A 220 -6.95 3.30 11.67
C LEU A 220 -6.62 3.67 10.23
N VAL A 221 -5.51 4.39 10.06
CA VAL A 221 -5.04 4.87 8.74
C VAL A 221 -3.63 4.39 8.51
N GLY A 222 -3.45 3.45 7.59
CA GLY A 222 -2.13 3.01 7.14
C GLY A 222 -1.56 4.00 6.12
N THR A 223 -0.37 4.55 6.39
CA THR A 223 0.29 5.51 5.50
C THR A 223 1.57 4.94 4.91
N GLY A 224 1.99 5.49 3.77
CA GLY A 224 3.32 5.19 3.21
C GLY A 224 4.31 6.32 3.47
N ASP A 225 5.59 6.02 3.25
CA ASP A 225 6.70 6.94 3.48
C ASP A 225 6.86 8.02 2.40
N ALA A 226 5.97 8.03 1.40
CA ALA A 226 6.03 8.88 0.22
C ALA A 226 7.34 8.74 -0.59
N ALA A 227 8.01 7.59 -0.49
CA ALA A 227 9.35 7.32 -1.00
C ALA A 227 10.41 8.32 -0.50
N ASP A 228 10.19 8.92 0.67
CA ASP A 228 11.15 9.77 1.38
C ASP A 228 11.68 9.01 2.59
N GLU A 229 13.01 8.85 2.62
CA GLU A 229 13.70 8.04 3.63
C GLU A 229 13.65 8.60 5.06
N ALA A 230 13.32 9.89 5.22
CA ALA A 230 13.24 10.54 6.53
C ALA A 230 11.90 10.25 7.23
N ASN A 231 10.81 10.15 6.47
CA ASN A 231 9.44 10.06 7.00
C ASN A 231 9.22 8.93 8.01
N PRO A 232 9.64 7.67 7.78
CA PRO A 232 9.25 6.55 8.63
C PRO A 232 9.65 6.74 10.09
N GLN A 233 10.83 7.32 10.31
CA GLN A 233 11.44 7.50 11.64
C GLN A 233 11.23 8.92 12.20
N ASP A 234 10.75 9.86 11.39
CA ASP A 234 10.35 11.19 11.86
C ASP A 234 8.99 11.10 12.55
N LEU A 235 8.95 11.47 13.84
CA LEU A 235 7.76 11.40 14.69
C LEU A 235 6.87 12.65 14.57
N ASP A 236 7.34 13.70 13.89
CA ASP A 236 6.55 14.88 13.51
C ASP A 236 5.88 14.69 12.13
N SER A 237 6.28 13.65 11.37
CA SER A 237 5.71 13.30 10.07
C SER A 237 4.64 12.20 10.18
N LEU A 238 3.58 12.33 9.38
CA LEU A 238 2.54 11.29 9.24
C LEU A 238 2.89 10.21 8.20
N GLY A 239 4.05 10.31 7.53
CA GLY A 239 4.49 9.33 6.53
C GLY A 239 5.11 8.08 7.17
N GLY A 240 4.79 6.90 6.64
CA GLY A 240 5.32 5.61 7.12
C GLY A 240 4.83 5.26 8.53
N LYS A 241 3.53 5.44 8.78
CA LYS A 241 2.87 5.27 10.08
C LYS A 241 1.62 4.38 9.94
N VAL A 242 1.13 3.88 11.07
CA VAL A 242 -0.31 3.65 11.24
C VAL A 242 -0.83 4.69 12.22
N LEU A 243 -1.85 5.43 11.82
CA LEU A 243 -2.50 6.44 12.66
C LEU A 243 -3.75 5.86 13.32
N HIS A 244 -4.09 6.33 14.52
CA HIS A 244 -5.34 6.03 15.22
C HIS A 244 -6.07 7.32 15.57
N VAL A 245 -7.15 7.59 14.84
CA VAL A 245 -7.87 8.86 14.87
C VAL A 245 -9.35 8.65 15.14
N ARG A 246 -9.97 9.63 15.78
CA ARG A 246 -11.42 9.77 15.85
C ARG A 246 -11.91 10.36 14.53
N THR A 247 -13.20 10.25 14.28
CA THR A 247 -13.84 10.76 13.05
C THR A 247 -13.84 12.30 12.96
N ASP A 248 -13.56 13.00 14.06
CA ASP A 248 -13.30 14.45 14.10
C ASP A 248 -11.82 14.83 13.86
N GLY A 249 -10.98 13.85 13.50
CA GLY A 249 -9.56 14.03 13.20
C GLY A 249 -8.62 14.07 14.40
N GLY A 250 -9.16 14.14 15.62
CA GLY A 250 -8.34 14.09 16.84
C GLY A 250 -7.78 12.69 17.09
N ALA A 251 -6.63 12.60 17.78
CA ALA A 251 -6.07 11.31 18.21
C ALA A 251 -7.07 10.51 19.07
N ALA A 252 -7.22 9.22 18.77
CA ALA A 252 -8.13 8.33 19.48
C ALA A 252 -7.55 7.85 20.81
N ASP A 253 -6.27 7.45 20.83
CA ASP A 253 -5.53 7.10 22.04
C ASP A 253 -4.15 7.79 22.10
N PRO A 254 -4.10 9.06 22.52
CA PRO A 254 -2.84 9.81 22.62
C PRO A 254 -1.80 9.19 23.56
N ALA A 255 -2.23 8.38 24.54
CA ALA A 255 -1.33 7.77 25.51
C ALA A 255 -0.54 6.60 24.93
N SER A 256 -1.03 6.02 23.83
CA SER A 256 -0.39 4.94 23.09
C SER A 256 0.66 5.42 22.08
N ALA A 257 0.70 6.72 21.79
CA ALA A 257 1.67 7.28 20.85
C ALA A 257 3.11 7.19 21.38
N PRO A 258 4.13 7.01 20.51
CA PRO A 258 5.52 7.11 20.92
C PRO A 258 5.80 8.46 21.62
N PRO A 259 6.64 8.49 22.67
CA PRO A 259 6.92 9.73 23.40
C PRO A 259 7.44 10.85 22.50
N GLY A 260 6.71 11.97 22.46
CA GLY A 260 7.07 13.15 21.66
C GLY A 260 6.63 13.09 20.20
N ALA A 261 5.89 12.06 19.79
CA ALA A 261 5.28 11.98 18.47
C ALA A 261 3.99 12.79 18.36
N ASP A 262 3.53 13.02 17.13
CA ASP A 262 2.14 13.36 16.88
C ASP A 262 1.22 12.35 17.60
N PRO A 263 0.26 12.80 18.43
CA PRO A 263 -0.55 11.90 19.25
C PRO A 263 -1.45 10.97 18.44
N ARG A 264 -1.63 11.22 17.13
CA ARG A 264 -2.38 10.34 16.24
C ARG A 264 -1.58 9.11 15.83
N ILE A 265 -0.26 9.10 16.00
CA ILE A 265 0.59 7.97 15.59
C ILE A 265 0.37 6.79 16.55
N LEU A 266 -0.15 5.68 16.04
CA LEU A 266 -0.20 4.41 16.76
C LEU A 266 1.12 3.66 16.63
N THR A 267 1.62 3.49 15.40
CA THR A 267 2.89 2.82 15.11
C THR A 267 3.68 3.56 14.03
N TYR A 268 4.99 3.35 14.01
CA TYR A 268 5.89 4.04 13.08
C TYR A 268 6.99 3.13 12.53
N GLY A 269 7.79 3.64 11.60
CA GLY A 269 8.83 2.86 10.95
C GLY A 269 8.27 1.88 9.92
N HIS A 270 7.21 2.28 9.21
CA HIS A 270 6.65 1.55 8.08
C HIS A 270 7.12 2.15 6.75
N ARG A 271 7.12 1.34 5.69
CA ARG A 271 7.45 1.75 4.31
C ARG A 271 6.21 2.14 3.52
N ASN A 272 5.27 1.22 3.33
CA ASN A 272 4.08 1.44 2.49
C ASN A 272 2.93 0.52 2.91
N VAL A 273 2.20 0.90 3.97
CA VAL A 273 1.09 0.11 4.52
C VAL A 273 -0.09 0.08 3.55
N GLN A 274 -0.40 -1.08 2.99
CA GLN A 274 -1.46 -1.26 1.99
C GLN A 274 -2.70 -1.97 2.54
N GLY A 275 -2.54 -2.79 3.59
CA GLY A 275 -3.65 -3.48 4.22
C GLY A 275 -3.63 -3.33 5.73
N LEU A 276 -4.84 -3.30 6.29
CA LEU A 276 -5.15 -3.29 7.72
C LEU A 276 -6.36 -4.18 7.90
N ALA A 277 -6.29 -5.07 8.89
CA ALA A 277 -7.39 -5.95 9.25
C ALA A 277 -7.38 -6.21 10.75
N GLU A 278 -8.57 -6.21 11.34
CA GLU A 278 -8.78 -6.67 12.71
C GLU A 278 -9.07 -8.18 12.69
N GLN A 279 -8.38 -8.94 13.55
CA GLN A 279 -8.65 -10.35 13.74
C GLN A 279 -9.90 -10.54 14.61
N PRO A 280 -10.99 -11.15 14.08
CA PRO A 280 -12.21 -11.32 14.84
C PRO A 280 -12.00 -12.15 16.11
N GLY A 281 -12.51 -11.64 17.23
CA GLY A 281 -12.49 -12.30 18.53
C GLY A 281 -11.24 -12.06 19.37
N THR A 282 -10.11 -11.65 18.78
CA THR A 282 -8.94 -11.18 19.54
C THR A 282 -8.79 -9.66 19.52
N GLY A 283 -9.27 -9.00 18.45
CA GLY A 283 -9.11 -7.56 18.26
C GLY A 283 -7.68 -7.17 17.86
N GLU A 284 -6.83 -8.15 17.54
CA GLU A 284 -5.46 -7.89 17.08
C GLU A 284 -5.51 -7.25 15.70
N ILE A 285 -4.80 -6.13 15.54
CA ILE A 285 -4.69 -5.45 14.26
C ILE A 285 -3.47 -5.98 13.53
N PHE A 286 -3.67 -6.42 12.29
CA PHE A 286 -2.61 -6.79 11.37
C PHE A 286 -2.45 -5.71 10.31
N SER A 287 -1.21 -5.41 9.96
CA SER A 287 -0.89 -4.67 8.74
C SER A 287 -0.16 -5.53 7.74
N VAL A 288 -0.29 -5.17 6.46
CA VAL A 288 0.58 -5.67 5.40
C VAL A 288 1.18 -4.51 4.64
N GLU A 289 2.46 -4.62 4.32
CA GLU A 289 3.20 -3.56 3.64
C GLU A 289 4.23 -4.10 2.66
N HIS A 290 4.52 -3.28 1.65
CA HIS A 290 5.52 -3.62 0.65
C HIS A 290 6.91 -3.21 1.12
N GLY A 291 7.85 -4.16 1.09
CA GLY A 291 9.28 -3.95 1.21
C GLY A 291 9.88 -3.33 -0.07
N PRO A 292 11.21 -3.15 -0.14
CA PRO A 292 11.89 -2.68 -1.33
C PRO A 292 11.84 -3.71 -2.48
N ALA A 293 12.91 -4.48 -2.71
CA ALA A 293 12.92 -5.56 -3.71
C ALA A 293 12.62 -6.94 -3.10
N VAL A 294 12.61 -7.00 -1.77
CA VAL A 294 12.43 -8.16 -0.90
C VAL A 294 11.77 -7.66 0.38
N ASP A 295 11.43 -8.57 1.30
CA ASP A 295 10.94 -8.24 2.65
C ASP A 295 9.60 -7.50 2.65
N ASP A 296 8.62 -7.97 1.87
CA ASP A 296 7.22 -7.66 2.14
C ASP A 296 6.83 -8.25 3.50
N GLU A 297 6.04 -7.51 4.28
CA GLU A 297 5.79 -7.83 5.68
C GLU A 297 4.31 -8.02 6.00
N VAL A 298 4.06 -8.89 6.98
CA VAL A 298 2.81 -8.98 7.74
C VAL A 298 3.17 -8.72 9.19
N ASN A 299 2.55 -7.70 9.77
CA ASN A 299 2.89 -7.18 11.07
C ASN A 299 1.68 -7.25 12.02
N VAL A 300 1.90 -7.64 13.27
CA VAL A 300 0.90 -7.47 14.35
C VAL A 300 1.16 -6.13 15.01
N LEU A 301 0.18 -5.24 15.01
CA LEU A 301 0.35 -3.87 15.48
C LEU A 301 0.33 -3.76 17.01
N GLU A 302 1.50 -3.51 17.59
CA GLU A 302 1.67 -3.12 18.98
C GLU A 302 1.72 -1.59 19.13
N PRO A 303 0.85 -0.96 19.95
CA PRO A 303 0.85 0.48 20.16
C PRO A 303 2.21 1.03 20.60
N GLY A 304 2.65 2.12 19.97
CA GLY A 304 3.92 2.80 20.22
C GLY A 304 5.15 2.12 19.58
N ALA A 305 4.99 0.96 18.94
CA ALA A 305 6.10 0.20 18.38
C ALA A 305 6.68 0.80 17.10
N ASN A 306 7.98 0.50 16.88
CA ASN A 306 8.74 0.83 15.68
C ASN A 306 8.95 -0.44 14.84
N TYR A 307 8.48 -0.44 13.59
CA TYR A 307 8.59 -1.57 12.67
C TYR A 307 9.90 -1.57 11.87
N GLY A 308 10.79 -0.61 12.15
CA GLY A 308 12.21 -0.71 11.81
C GLY A 308 12.58 -0.25 10.41
N TRP A 309 11.63 0.09 9.54
CA TRP A 309 11.95 0.72 8.25
C TRP A 309 12.66 2.06 8.49
N ALA A 310 13.95 2.11 8.18
CA ALA A 310 14.83 3.25 8.45
C ALA A 310 15.92 3.42 7.37
N PRO A 311 15.53 3.60 6.08
CA PRO A 311 16.48 3.67 4.96
C PRO A 311 17.56 4.75 5.12
N ALA A 312 17.23 5.90 5.73
CA ALA A 312 18.19 6.98 5.98
C ALA A 312 19.34 6.60 6.94
N ARG A 313 19.17 5.58 7.79
CA ARG A 313 20.18 5.15 8.77
C ARG A 313 21.20 4.15 8.20
N ALA A 314 21.03 3.68 6.97
CA ALA A 314 21.89 2.65 6.37
C ALA A 314 23.34 3.12 6.08
N THR A 315 23.70 4.38 6.32
CA THR A 315 25.02 4.95 5.98
C THR A 315 26.04 4.99 7.11
N THR A 316 25.75 4.50 8.33
CA THR A 316 26.75 4.44 9.41
C THR A 316 27.00 3.02 9.92
N ARG A 317 27.49 2.14 9.04
CA ARG A 317 28.40 1.07 9.50
C ARG A 317 29.79 1.67 9.70
N VAL A 318 29.99 2.37 10.81
CA VAL A 318 31.36 2.52 11.34
C VAL A 318 31.68 1.22 12.03
N CYS A 319 32.34 0.31 11.32
CA CYS A 319 33.08 -0.76 11.98
C CYS A 319 34.11 -0.08 12.90
N ARG A 320 33.95 -0.25 14.22
CA ARG A 320 35.02 -0.07 15.18
C ARG A 320 35.48 -1.44 15.64
#